data_AF-A0AAE5RX80-F1
#
_entry.id   AF-A0AAE5RX80-F1
#
_cell.length_a   1.000
_cell.length_b   1.000
_cell.length_c   1.000
_cell.angle_alpha   90.00
_cell.angle_beta   90.00
_cell.angle_gamma   90.00
#
_symmetry.space_group_name_H-M   'P 1'
#
loop_
_entity.id
_entity.type
_entity.pdbx_description
1 polymer ?
#
loop_
_entity_poly.entity_id
_entity_poly.type
_entity_poly.pdbx_seq_one_letter_code
_entity_poly.pdbx_strand_id
1 'polypeptide(L)'
;MTKTRAECKGMLLRRVHDDFYQVIVQCSPNLSKAPVSVRASMISGSYNFGVGAWCKSTAKARIEAGQWRAACEAQTAFNRAGGQIVRGLVNRREMGDAQRIGEAELCVSVL
;
A
#
# COMPACT_ATOMS: atom_id res chain seq x y z
N MET A 1 -25.87 13.92 6.28
CA MET A 1 -26.10 13.25 4.97
C MET A 1 -25.63 11.81 5.10
N THR A 2 -26.47 10.83 4.73
CA THR A 2 -26.12 9.40 4.77
C THR A 2 -25.87 8.89 3.35
N LYS A 3 -24.84 8.05 3.16
CA LYS A 3 -24.47 7.47 1.86
C LYS A 3 -24.81 5.99 1.81
N THR A 4 -25.27 5.54 0.65
CA THR A 4 -25.48 4.12 0.35
C THR A 4 -24.13 3.40 0.21
N ARG A 5 -24.15 2.06 0.31
CA ARG A 5 -22.95 1.24 0.05
C ARG A 5 -22.38 1.48 -1.35
N ALA A 6 -23.25 1.64 -2.35
CA ALA A 6 -22.85 1.90 -3.73
C ALA A 6 -22.14 3.25 -3.88
N GLU A 7 -22.66 4.30 -3.23
CA GLU A 7 -22.00 5.61 -3.21
C GLU A 7 -20.64 5.55 -2.50
N CYS A 8 -20.55 4.91 -1.34
CA CYS A 8 -19.28 4.72 -0.62
C CYS A 8 -18.25 3.95 -1.48
N LYS A 9 -18.68 2.91 -2.19
CA LYS A 9 -17.82 2.16 -3.13
C LYS A 9 -17.34 3.06 -4.28
N GLY A 10 -18.23 3.85 -4.87
CA GLY A 10 -17.87 4.79 -5.94
C GLY A 10 -16.87 5.84 -5.48
N MET A 11 -17.05 6.38 -4.28
CA MET A 11 -16.09 7.31 -3.65
C MET A 11 -14.73 6.65 -3.42
N LEU A 12 -14.72 5.43 -2.87
CA LEU A 12 -13.48 4.69 -2.63
C LEU A 12 -12.71 4.44 -3.92
N LEU A 13 -13.37 3.91 -4.95
CA LEU A 13 -12.72 3.57 -6.22
C LEU A 13 -12.11 4.81 -6.89
N ARG A 14 -12.84 5.94 -6.87
CA ARG A 14 -12.34 7.20 -7.40
C ARG A 14 -11.07 7.64 -6.68
N ARG A 15 -11.08 7.66 -5.34
CA ARG A 15 -9.91 8.08 -4.57
C ARG A 15 -8.72 7.15 -4.75
N VAL A 16 -8.95 5.83 -4.71
CA VAL A 16 -7.89 4.82 -4.92
C VAL A 16 -7.18 5.04 -6.26
N HIS A 17 -7.93 5.33 -7.32
CA HIS A 17 -7.37 5.61 -8.62
C HIS A 17 -6.72 7.01 -8.70
N ASP A 18 -7.51 8.06 -8.48
CA ASP A 18 -7.14 9.45 -8.79
C ASP A 18 -6.15 10.03 -7.77
N ASP A 19 -6.40 9.82 -6.47
CA ASP A 19 -5.63 10.46 -5.40
C ASP A 19 -4.37 9.66 -5.03
N PHE A 20 -4.38 8.35 -5.26
CA PHE A 20 -3.32 7.45 -4.77
C PHE A 20 -2.56 6.78 -5.91
N TYR A 21 -3.19 5.92 -6.71
CA TYR A 21 -2.50 5.17 -7.75
C TYR A 21 -1.81 6.10 -8.76
N GLN A 22 -2.55 7.04 -9.36
CA GLN A 22 -1.99 7.96 -10.35
C GLN A 22 -0.82 8.78 -9.77
N VAL A 23 -0.94 9.22 -8.52
CA VAL A 23 0.08 10.08 -7.89
C VAL A 23 1.34 9.29 -7.52
N ILE A 24 1.23 8.08 -6.99
CA ILE A 24 2.42 7.28 -6.65
C ILE A 24 3.15 6.76 -7.89
N VAL A 25 2.45 6.54 -9.00
CA VAL A 25 3.09 6.18 -10.29
C VAL A 25 3.93 7.33 -10.84
N GLN A 26 3.55 8.59 -10.59
CA GLN A 26 4.37 9.75 -11.00
C GLN A 26 5.75 9.75 -10.31
N CYS A 27 5.79 9.43 -9.01
CA CYS A 27 7.06 9.38 -8.28
C CYS A 27 7.78 8.03 -8.42
N SER A 28 7.08 6.97 -8.85
CA SER A 28 7.61 5.62 -9.05
C SER A 28 7.09 5.00 -10.36
N PRO A 29 7.61 5.42 -11.53
CA PRO A 29 7.13 4.95 -12.82
C PRO A 29 7.23 3.43 -13.01
N ASN A 30 8.23 2.77 -12.41
CA ASN A 30 8.38 1.32 -12.51
C ASN A 30 7.31 0.54 -11.75
N LEU A 31 6.54 1.18 -10.86
CA LEU A 31 5.39 0.56 -10.22
C LEU A 31 4.38 0.06 -11.26
N SER A 32 4.21 0.75 -12.38
CA SER A 32 3.31 0.33 -13.47
C SER A 32 3.66 -1.04 -14.05
N LYS A 33 4.93 -1.46 -13.96
CA LYS A 33 5.44 -2.75 -14.46
C LYS A 33 5.39 -3.87 -13.42
N ALA A 34 5.17 -3.52 -12.15
CA ALA A 34 5.17 -4.49 -11.07
C ALA A 34 3.96 -5.45 -11.17
N PRO A 35 4.08 -6.68 -10.64
CA PRO A 35 2.95 -7.60 -10.51
C PRO A 35 1.75 -6.95 -9.82
N VAL A 36 0.54 -7.42 -10.15
CA VAL A 36 -0.70 -6.77 -9.69
C VAL A 36 -0.81 -6.76 -8.16
N SER A 37 -0.34 -7.81 -7.47
CA SER A 37 -0.30 -7.85 -6.01
C SER A 37 0.57 -6.76 -5.42
N VAL A 38 1.77 -6.56 -5.99
CA VAL A 38 2.71 -5.53 -5.56
C VAL A 38 2.07 -4.16 -5.74
N ARG A 39 1.51 -3.88 -6.92
CA ARG A 39 0.81 -2.61 -7.16
C ARG A 39 -0.32 -2.39 -6.17
N ALA A 40 -1.17 -3.38 -5.94
CA ALA A 40 -2.28 -3.30 -5.00
C ALA A 40 -1.80 -3.00 -3.57
N SER A 41 -0.75 -3.68 -3.09
CA SER A 41 -0.18 -3.45 -1.77
C SER A 41 0.46 -2.08 -1.62
N MET A 42 1.19 -1.59 -2.64
CA MET A 42 1.77 -0.23 -2.62
C MET A 42 0.68 0.85 -2.59
N ILE A 43 -0.40 0.68 -3.37
CA ILE A 43 -1.55 1.59 -3.36
C ILE A 43 -2.23 1.56 -1.98
N SER A 44 -2.51 0.38 -1.40
CA SER A 44 -3.09 0.24 -0.06
C SER A 44 -2.26 0.94 1.02
N GLY A 45 -0.92 0.84 0.92
CA GLY A 45 -0.01 1.52 1.83
C GLY A 45 -0.09 3.03 1.70
N SER A 46 -0.01 3.54 0.47
CA SER A 46 -0.14 4.98 0.20
C SER A 46 -1.50 5.54 0.66
N TYR A 47 -2.59 4.77 0.54
CA TYR A 47 -3.90 5.13 1.04
C TYR A 47 -3.90 5.31 2.57
N ASN A 48 -3.10 4.52 3.29
CA ASN A 48 -3.08 4.55 4.75
C ASN A 48 -2.14 5.59 5.34
N PHE A 49 -0.89 5.62 4.89
CA PHE A 49 0.15 6.45 5.49
C PHE A 49 0.57 7.62 4.60
N GLY A 50 -0.09 7.78 3.45
CA GLY A 50 0.03 8.94 2.58
C GLY A 50 1.02 8.78 1.43
N VAL A 51 0.69 9.42 0.30
CA VAL A 51 1.52 9.46 -0.92
C VAL A 51 2.92 10.01 -0.65
N GLY A 52 3.03 11.13 0.08
CA GLY A 52 4.31 11.78 0.33
C GLY A 52 5.30 10.90 1.11
N ALA A 53 4.80 10.15 2.09
CA ALA A 53 5.61 9.19 2.84
C ALA A 53 5.98 7.97 1.97
N TRP A 54 5.05 7.49 1.14
CA TRP A 54 5.32 6.38 0.22
C TRP A 54 6.38 6.75 -0.84
N CYS A 55 6.27 7.92 -1.47
CA CYS A 55 7.22 8.38 -2.50
C CYS A 55 8.65 8.56 -1.98
N LYS A 56 8.83 8.79 -0.67
CA LYS A 56 10.12 8.92 0.01
C LYS A 56 10.60 7.61 0.67
N SER A 57 9.83 6.53 0.53
CA SER A 57 10.09 5.28 1.24
C SER A 57 11.18 4.43 0.60
N THR A 58 11.78 3.56 1.42
CA THR A 58 12.63 2.46 0.94
C THR A 58 11.86 1.53 -0.01
N ALA A 59 10.56 1.29 0.23
CA ALA A 59 9.74 0.47 -0.64
C ALA A 59 9.72 1.03 -2.08
N LYS A 60 9.49 2.34 -2.25
CA LYS A 60 9.60 3.01 -3.55
C LYS A 60 10.97 2.83 -4.19
N ALA A 61 12.06 2.98 -3.44
CA ALA A 61 13.40 2.78 -3.98
C ALA A 61 13.61 1.34 -4.50
N ARG A 62 13.05 0.34 -3.79
CA ARG A 62 13.08 -1.08 -4.21
C ARG A 62 12.20 -1.35 -5.44
N ILE A 63 11.02 -0.71 -5.52
CA ILE A 63 10.17 -0.75 -6.73
C ILE A 63 10.95 -0.22 -7.93
N GLU A 64 11.60 0.95 -7.81
CA GLU A 64 12.35 1.52 -8.92
C GLU A 64 13.54 0.65 -9.35
N ALA A 65 14.14 -0.09 -8.41
CA ALA A 65 15.20 -1.08 -8.69
C ALA A 65 14.68 -2.43 -9.24
N GLY A 66 13.37 -2.61 -9.43
CA GLY A 66 12.79 -3.88 -9.87
C GLY A 66 12.81 -4.99 -8.80
N GLN A 67 13.08 -4.64 -7.54
CA GLN A 67 13.22 -5.57 -6.43
C GLN A 67 11.89 -5.77 -5.70
N TRP A 68 10.94 -6.43 -6.36
CA TRP A 68 9.55 -6.51 -5.92
C TRP A 68 9.35 -7.10 -4.52
N ARG A 69 9.96 -8.25 -4.24
CA ARG A 69 9.88 -8.88 -2.91
C ARG A 69 10.46 -7.99 -1.82
N ALA A 70 11.63 -7.40 -2.07
CA ALA A 70 12.25 -6.48 -1.12
C ALA A 70 11.42 -5.20 -0.92
N ALA A 71 10.64 -4.76 -1.92
CA ALA A 71 9.70 -3.64 -1.76
C ALA A 71 8.53 -4.01 -0.84
N CYS A 72 7.97 -5.21 -0.99
CA CYS A 72 6.93 -5.73 -0.08
C CYS A 72 7.42 -5.75 1.37
N GLU A 73 8.61 -6.28 1.60
CA GLU A 73 9.24 -6.34 2.92
C GLU A 73 9.54 -4.95 3.47
N ALA A 74 10.06 -4.03 2.65
CA ALA A 74 10.36 -2.68 3.09
C ALA A 74 9.12 -1.89 3.54
N GLN A 75 7.93 -2.19 2.97
CA GLN A 75 6.70 -1.52 3.37
C GLN A 75 6.22 -1.92 4.78
N THR A 76 6.71 -3.03 5.34
CA THR A 76 6.31 -3.48 6.69
C THR A 76 6.78 -2.54 7.80
N ALA A 77 7.83 -1.76 7.54
CA ALA A 77 8.39 -0.77 8.46
C ALA A 77 7.41 0.37 8.81
N PHE A 78 6.33 0.57 8.04
CA PHE A 78 5.30 1.57 8.31
C PHE A 78 4.29 1.10 9.37
N ASN A 79 4.81 0.71 10.53
CA ASN A 79 4.05 0.10 11.63
C ASN A 79 3.98 0.96 12.92
N ARG A 80 4.38 2.24 12.83
CA ARG A 80 4.43 3.16 13.97
C ARG A 80 3.42 4.31 13.87
N ALA A 81 2.90 4.74 15.02
CA ALA A 81 2.15 5.98 15.18
C ALA A 81 2.46 6.59 16.57
N GLY A 82 2.58 7.91 16.66
CA GLY A 82 2.98 8.58 17.91
C GLY A 82 4.35 8.13 18.44
N GLY A 83 5.27 7.73 17.55
CA GLY A 83 6.60 7.20 17.91
C GLY A 83 6.63 5.73 18.33
N GLN A 84 5.47 5.11 18.59
CA GLN A 84 5.37 3.74 19.10
C GLN A 84 4.93 2.77 18.01
N ILE A 85 5.36 1.51 18.12
CA ILE A 85 4.85 0.42 17.27
C ILE A 85 3.40 0.14 17.65
N VAL A 86 2.52 0.06 16.65
CA VAL A 86 1.09 -0.20 16.85
C VAL A 86 0.76 -1.57 16.26
N ARG A 87 0.27 -2.50 17.11
CA ARG A 87 -0.07 -3.87 16.70
C ARG A 87 -1.01 -3.92 15.50
N GLY A 88 -2.02 -3.06 15.45
CA GLY A 88 -2.94 -2.99 14.31
C GLY A 88 -2.26 -2.61 12.99
N LEU A 89 -1.21 -1.78 13.04
CA LEU A 89 -0.41 -1.46 11.87
C LEU A 89 0.51 -2.63 11.50
N VAL A 90 1.14 -3.29 12.47
CA VAL A 90 1.92 -4.51 12.22
C VAL A 90 1.08 -5.54 11.45
N ASN A 91 -0.11 -5.89 11.97
CA ASN A 91 -1.00 -6.85 11.32
C ASN A 91 -1.42 -6.39 9.92
N ARG A 92 -1.75 -5.09 9.74
CA ARG A 92 -2.09 -4.54 8.43
C ARG A 92 -0.93 -4.66 7.42
N ARG A 93 0.30 -4.43 7.87
CA ARG A 93 1.47 -4.29 7.00
C ARG A 93 2.12 -5.63 6.65
N GLU A 94 2.12 -6.55 7.60
CA GLU A 94 2.79 -7.86 7.50
C GLU A 94 1.81 -8.92 6.97
N MET A 95 1.60 -9.98 7.75
CA MET A 95 0.87 -11.18 7.35
C MET A 95 -0.56 -11.25 7.89
N GLY A 96 -1.14 -10.10 8.27
CA GLY A 96 -2.54 -10.05 8.68
C GLY A 96 -2.77 -10.49 10.12
N ASP A 97 -4.02 -10.91 10.36
CA ASP A 97 -4.52 -11.50 11.59
C ASP A 97 -5.47 -12.66 11.25
N ALA A 98 -6.07 -13.29 12.27
CA ALA A 98 -6.98 -14.43 12.07
C ALA A 98 -8.21 -14.10 11.20
N GLN A 99 -8.55 -12.82 10.99
CA GLN A 99 -9.73 -12.40 10.24
C GLN A 99 -9.39 -11.88 8.85
N ARG A 100 -8.19 -11.36 8.62
CA ARG A 100 -7.83 -10.64 7.40
C ARG A 100 -6.35 -10.79 7.06
N ILE A 101 -6.08 -10.94 5.77
CA ILE A 101 -4.71 -10.92 5.23
C ILE A 101 -4.06 -9.55 5.37
N GLY A 102 -2.73 -9.54 5.45
CA GLY A 102 -1.93 -8.32 5.49
C GLY A 102 -1.46 -7.86 4.10
N GLU A 103 -0.94 -6.64 4.02
CA GLU A 103 -0.44 -6.08 2.76
C GLU A 103 0.77 -6.85 2.23
N ALA A 104 1.70 -7.30 3.07
CA ALA A 104 2.85 -8.09 2.64
C ALA A 104 2.44 -9.48 2.17
N GLU A 105 1.51 -10.13 2.86
CA GLU A 105 0.93 -11.42 2.44
C GLU A 105 0.33 -11.34 1.04
N LEU A 106 -0.51 -10.33 0.79
CA LEU A 106 -1.02 -10.08 -0.57
C LEU A 106 0.14 -9.80 -1.53
N CYS A 107 1.08 -8.93 -1.16
CA CYS A 107 2.15 -8.43 -2.03
C CYS A 107 2.98 -9.57 -2.62
N VAL A 108 3.32 -10.56 -1.79
CA VAL A 108 4.19 -11.68 -2.17
C VAL A 108 3.46 -12.88 -2.76
N SER A 109 2.13 -12.87 -2.81
CA SER A 109 1.31 -14.02 -3.21
C SER A 109 1.49 -14.48 -4.67
N VAL A 110 1.90 -13.58 -5.57
CA VAL A 110 2.07 -13.86 -7.01
C VAL A 110 3.44 -13.40 -7.54
N LEU A 111 4.43 -13.34 -6.65
CA LEU A 111 5.84 -13.03 -6.97
C LEU A 111 6.63 -14.27 -7.37
#